data_AF-A0AAJ0C0U8-F1
#
_entry.id   AF-A0AAJ0C0U8-F1
#
_cell.length_a   1.000
_cell.length_b   1.000
_cell.length_c   1.000
_cell.angle_alpha   90.00
_cell.angle_beta   90.00
_cell.angle_gamma   90.00
#
_symmetry.space_group_name_H-M   'P 1'
#
loop_
_entity.id
_entity.type
_entity.pdbx_description
1 polymer ?
#
loop_
_entity_poly.entity_id
_entity_poly.type
_entity_poly.pdbx_seq_one_letter_code
_entity_poly.pdbx_strand_id
1 'polypeptide(L)'
;MSYSSHPTADLVIDNLKPALPYTPGMLLKIKQHIPPPQFGPGYQQPNRRPLIEDFQERYGMPSRCCLANPPPRPPPHPCQTTHSLKIASQIACGDGRGAQVVTCHFEGHEADLFVAKIYDPLYYKWSDFEITYLADRQYSCEAGAFERLHSVKKDVDKMRQPGVREVLERSIPSYHGCWTWETTLLDGQRRDVRMILMSHVPYPSMSSIIERGVAGKIPAESRMQLLARAFEIYCWLEFFGVRQNDFAPRNIMVSPDQEQAVLLDFSHSIVKGLPNSRWMAHVESTPNLPRSPIELFRASCGNNMGDWIPNELQAKDAQYRWFMKQWGNSEGFAPVSPEVMRRLDKGDSKA
;
A
#
# COMPACT_ATOMS: atom_id res chain seq x y z
N MET A 1 15.38 0.08 17.53
CA MET A 1 14.55 0.16 18.75
C MET A 1 14.32 -1.24 19.24
N SER A 2 14.75 -1.53 20.46
CA SER A 2 14.58 -2.84 21.10
C SER A 2 13.09 -3.10 21.29
N TYR A 3 12.59 -4.21 20.75
CA TYR A 3 11.25 -4.70 21.03
C TYR A 3 11.23 -5.18 22.48
N SER A 4 10.83 -4.28 23.38
CA SER A 4 10.36 -4.66 24.70
C SER A 4 9.19 -5.62 24.52
N SER A 5 9.28 -6.79 25.16
CA SER A 5 8.18 -7.75 25.26
C SER A 5 7.03 -7.08 26.02
N HIS A 6 6.13 -6.44 25.29
CA HIS A 6 4.87 -5.97 25.85
C HIS A 6 4.06 -7.17 26.35
N PRO A 7 3.41 -7.07 27.52
CA PRO A 7 2.49 -8.09 27.99
C PRO A 7 1.45 -8.32 26.89
N THR A 8 1.17 -9.59 26.61
CA THR A 8 0.06 -10.01 25.74
C THR A 8 -1.21 -9.36 26.29
N ALA A 9 -1.65 -8.26 25.68
CA ALA A 9 -2.90 -7.62 26.04
C ALA A 9 -4.00 -8.68 25.97
N ASP A 10 -4.68 -8.90 27.09
CA ASP A 10 -5.80 -9.81 27.17
C ASP A 10 -6.77 -9.49 26.02
N LEU A 11 -7.17 -10.51 25.28
CA LEU A 11 -8.13 -10.37 24.18
C LEU A 11 -9.42 -9.78 24.76
N VAL A 12 -9.72 -8.53 24.41
CA VAL A 12 -10.98 -7.88 24.81
C VAL A 12 -12.14 -8.70 24.25
N ILE A 13 -12.95 -9.28 25.14
CA ILE A 13 -14.12 -10.06 24.76
C ILE A 13 -15.20 -9.10 24.25
N ASP A 14 -15.55 -9.25 22.98
CA ASP A 14 -16.61 -8.48 22.33
C ASP A 14 -17.76 -9.42 21.91
N ASN A 15 -18.80 -9.50 22.75
CA ASN A 15 -19.94 -10.39 22.53
C ASN A 15 -20.86 -9.97 21.38
N LEU A 16 -20.64 -8.79 20.78
CA LEU A 16 -21.41 -8.31 19.62
C LEU A 16 -20.69 -8.55 18.30
N LYS A 17 -19.39 -8.86 18.35
CA LYS A 17 -18.55 -9.06 17.19
C LYS A 17 -18.79 -10.44 16.59
N PRO A 18 -19.26 -10.54 15.33
CA PRO A 18 -19.35 -11.83 14.65
C PRO A 18 -17.97 -12.40 14.36
N ALA A 19 -17.92 -13.71 14.08
CA ALA A 19 -16.71 -14.33 13.54
C ALA A 19 -16.35 -13.70 12.18
N LEU A 20 -15.06 -13.73 11.82
CA LEU A 20 -14.54 -13.10 10.60
C LEU A 20 -15.28 -13.60 9.34
N PRO A 21 -16.04 -12.75 8.63
CA PRO A 21 -17.01 -13.19 7.63
C PRO A 21 -16.41 -13.40 6.23
N TYR A 22 -15.12 -13.12 6.06
CA TYR A 22 -14.45 -13.08 4.76
C TYR A 22 -14.02 -14.46 4.28
N THR A 23 -14.95 -15.41 4.22
CA THR A 23 -14.70 -16.79 3.83
C THR A 23 -15.10 -17.05 2.37
N PRO A 24 -14.49 -18.05 1.70
CA PRO A 24 -14.90 -18.46 0.36
C PRO A 24 -16.42 -18.70 0.25
N GLY A 25 -17.00 -18.27 -0.86
CA GLY A 25 -18.44 -18.37 -1.13
C GLY A 25 -19.29 -17.23 -0.58
N MET A 26 -18.76 -16.39 0.32
CA MET A 26 -19.48 -15.23 0.85
C MET A 26 -19.83 -14.24 -0.26
N LEU A 27 -21.07 -13.74 -0.25
CA LEU A 27 -21.59 -12.75 -1.19
C LEU A 27 -21.68 -11.37 -0.52
N LEU A 28 -21.12 -10.36 -1.16
CA LEU A 28 -21.13 -8.97 -0.70
C LEU A 28 -21.89 -8.11 -1.73
N LYS A 29 -22.94 -7.42 -1.28
CA LYS A 29 -23.67 -6.44 -2.11
C LYS A 29 -23.02 -5.08 -1.97
N ILE A 30 -22.22 -4.70 -2.96
CA ILE A 30 -21.31 -3.57 -2.89
C ILE A 30 -21.84 -2.41 -3.72
N LYS A 31 -21.57 -1.18 -3.26
CA LYS A 31 -21.92 0.07 -3.95
C LYS A 31 -20.67 0.92 -4.15
N GLN A 32 -20.48 1.40 -5.37
CA GLN A 32 -19.37 2.28 -5.69
C GLN A 32 -19.56 3.65 -5.03
N HIS A 33 -18.47 4.24 -4.53
CA HIS A 33 -18.50 5.58 -3.96
C HIS A 33 -17.21 6.36 -4.27
N ILE A 34 -17.26 7.68 -4.09
CA ILE A 34 -16.06 8.52 -4.16
C ILE A 34 -15.35 8.41 -2.79
N PRO A 35 -14.06 8.05 -2.73
CA PRO A 35 -13.34 7.97 -1.47
C PRO A 35 -13.24 9.34 -0.80
N PRO A 36 -13.25 9.41 0.54
CA PRO A 36 -13.01 10.68 1.23
C PRO A 36 -11.58 11.15 0.99
N PRO A 37 -11.29 12.46 1.12
CA PRO A 37 -9.93 12.97 1.08
C PRO A 37 -9.02 12.30 2.11
N GLN A 38 -7.76 12.13 1.74
CA GLN A 38 -6.71 11.54 2.56
C GLN A 38 -6.46 12.36 3.82
N PHE A 39 -6.05 11.70 4.90
CA PHE A 39 -5.71 12.35 6.17
C PHE A 39 -4.60 11.61 6.93
N GLY A 40 -4.19 12.19 8.06
CA GLY A 40 -3.12 11.65 8.91
C GLY A 40 -1.77 12.32 8.68
N PRO A 41 -0.66 11.69 9.11
CA PRO A 41 0.68 12.25 8.97
C PRO A 41 0.98 12.57 7.49
N GLY A 42 1.26 13.84 7.22
CA GLY A 42 1.53 14.33 5.87
C GLY A 42 0.46 15.22 5.24
N TYR A 43 -0.70 15.37 5.90
CA TYR A 43 -1.77 16.25 5.43
C TYR A 43 -1.97 17.45 6.38
N GLN A 44 -2.41 18.58 5.82
CA GLN A 44 -2.66 19.89 6.47
C GLN A 44 -4.08 20.03 7.02
N GLN A 45 -4.78 18.92 7.25
CA GLN A 45 -6.06 18.93 7.94
C GLN A 45 -5.96 17.99 9.13
N PRO A 46 -6.07 18.50 10.38
CA PRO A 46 -5.79 17.67 11.54
C PRO A 46 -6.77 16.50 11.66
N ASN A 47 -8.07 16.68 11.43
CA ASN A 47 -9.06 15.70 11.86
C ASN A 47 -10.38 15.79 11.07
N ARG A 48 -10.60 14.96 10.04
CA ARG A 48 -11.98 14.65 9.61
C ARG A 48 -12.69 13.74 10.61
N ARG A 49 -11.91 12.90 11.28
CA ARG A 49 -12.26 12.21 12.51
C ARG A 49 -11.20 12.59 13.55
N PRO A 50 -11.55 13.22 14.68
CA PRO A 50 -10.59 13.43 15.77
C PRO A 50 -10.10 12.07 16.22
N LEU A 51 -8.77 11.91 16.31
CA LEU A 51 -8.21 10.75 17.01
C LEU A 51 -8.70 10.79 18.46
N ILE A 52 -9.34 9.72 18.89
CA ILE A 52 -9.81 9.58 20.27
C ILE A 52 -8.72 8.85 21.05
N GLU A 53 -7.92 9.59 21.82
CA GLU A 53 -6.79 9.03 22.55
C GLU A 53 -7.24 8.03 23.65
N ASP A 54 -8.39 8.28 24.27
CA ASP A 54 -8.99 7.47 25.34
C ASP A 54 -10.04 6.46 24.84
N PHE A 55 -9.99 6.08 23.55
CA PHE A 55 -11.08 5.31 22.92
C PHE A 55 -11.36 3.97 23.60
N GLN A 56 -10.34 3.33 24.18
CA GLN A 56 -10.50 2.06 24.89
C GLN A 56 -11.34 2.24 26.15
N GLU A 57 -11.07 3.27 26.94
CA GLU A 57 -11.85 3.61 28.14
C GLU A 57 -13.26 4.06 27.77
N ARG A 58 -13.37 4.88 26.71
CA ARG A 58 -14.62 5.46 26.25
C ARG A 58 -15.61 4.44 25.69
N TYR A 59 -15.14 3.46 24.92
CA TYR A 59 -16.02 2.51 24.22
C TYR A 59 -16.01 1.10 24.83
N GLY A 60 -14.94 0.70 25.52
CA GLY A 60 -14.77 -0.61 26.16
C GLY A 60 -14.60 -1.79 25.20
N MET A 61 -15.15 -1.74 23.98
CA MET A 61 -15.08 -2.83 23.00
C MET A 61 -15.09 -2.32 21.54
N PRO A 62 -14.51 -3.08 20.60
CA PRO A 62 -14.48 -2.76 19.16
C PRO A 62 -15.84 -2.44 18.55
N SER A 63 -16.85 -3.25 18.79
CA SER A 63 -18.20 -3.10 18.23
C SER A 63 -18.83 -1.74 18.56
N ARG A 64 -18.74 -1.32 19.83
CA ARG A 64 -19.21 0.01 20.29
C ARG A 64 -18.43 1.15 19.64
N CYS A 65 -17.11 1.01 19.49
CA CYS A 65 -16.28 1.99 18.82
C CYS A 65 -16.69 2.15 17.34
N CYS A 66 -16.90 1.03 16.64
CA CYS A 66 -17.36 1.03 15.24
C CYS A 66 -18.74 1.67 15.06
N LEU A 67 -19.69 1.40 15.96
CA LEU A 67 -21.04 1.98 15.91
C LEU A 67 -21.03 3.49 16.21
N ALA A 68 -20.22 3.92 17.19
CA ALA A 68 -20.11 5.33 17.56
C ALA A 68 -19.33 6.15 16.51
N ASN A 69 -18.44 5.50 15.76
CA ASN A 69 -17.57 6.13 14.78
C ASN A 69 -17.69 5.42 13.42
N PRO A 70 -18.84 5.53 12.74
CA PRO A 70 -19.02 4.96 11.41
C PRO A 70 -18.22 5.75 10.37
N PRO A 71 -17.67 5.09 9.33
CA PRO A 71 -16.88 5.78 8.31
C PRO A 71 -17.69 6.92 7.68
N PRO A 72 -17.06 8.06 7.34
CA PRO A 72 -17.78 9.20 6.78
C PRO A 72 -18.66 8.82 5.59
N ARG A 73 -19.93 9.23 5.61
CA ARG A 73 -20.85 8.95 4.49
C ARG A 73 -20.30 9.64 3.22
N PRO A 74 -19.96 8.88 2.17
CA PRO A 74 -19.38 9.46 0.98
C PRO A 74 -20.48 10.17 0.18
N PRO A 75 -20.13 11.15 -0.65
CA PRO A 75 -21.04 11.56 -1.70
C PRO A 75 -21.33 10.35 -2.61
N PRO A 76 -22.57 10.19 -3.11
CA PRO A 76 -22.88 9.13 -4.04
C PRO A 76 -22.02 9.26 -5.30
N HIS A 77 -21.49 8.14 -5.79
CA HIS A 77 -20.78 8.14 -7.07
C HIS A 77 -21.78 8.43 -8.21
N PRO A 78 -21.42 9.23 -9.24
CA PRO A 78 -22.34 9.62 -10.31
C PRO A 78 -23.05 8.47 -11.01
N CYS A 79 -22.34 7.35 -11.25
CA CYS A 79 -22.92 6.17 -11.90
C CYS A 79 -23.79 5.30 -10.97
N GLN A 80 -23.73 5.52 -9.65
CA GLN A 80 -24.43 4.72 -8.62
C GLN A 80 -24.29 3.20 -8.77
N THR A 81 -23.20 2.71 -9.36
CA THR A 81 -22.99 1.29 -9.67
C THR A 81 -23.08 0.42 -8.42
N THR A 82 -23.79 -0.70 -8.55
CA THR A 82 -23.87 -1.76 -7.54
C THR A 82 -23.53 -3.10 -8.18
N HIS A 83 -22.86 -3.97 -7.41
CA HIS A 83 -22.54 -5.33 -7.83
C HIS A 83 -22.70 -6.31 -6.67
N SER A 84 -22.88 -7.58 -7.01
CA SER A 84 -22.65 -8.70 -6.10
C SER A 84 -21.23 -9.21 -6.31
N LEU A 85 -20.43 -9.21 -5.25
CA LEU A 85 -19.07 -9.73 -5.25
C LEU A 85 -19.02 -11.04 -4.47
N LYS A 86 -18.48 -12.10 -5.06
CA LYS A 86 -18.30 -13.40 -4.39
C LYS A 86 -16.84 -13.59 -4.00
N ILE A 87 -16.59 -13.90 -2.74
CA ILE A 87 -15.24 -14.22 -2.25
C ILE A 87 -14.83 -15.60 -2.78
N ALA A 88 -13.68 -15.66 -3.47
CA ALA A 88 -13.14 -16.89 -4.03
C ALA A 88 -12.16 -17.55 -3.06
N SER A 89 -11.19 -16.80 -2.52
CA SER A 89 -10.22 -17.30 -1.54
C SER A 89 -9.73 -16.20 -0.60
N GLN A 90 -9.20 -16.60 0.55
CA GLN A 90 -8.49 -15.70 1.46
C GLN A 90 -7.02 -15.59 1.03
N ILE A 91 -6.51 -14.35 0.94
CA ILE A 91 -5.07 -14.10 0.78
C ILE A 91 -4.46 -13.81 2.15
N ALA A 92 -5.08 -12.89 2.88
CA ALA A 92 -4.58 -12.37 4.13
C ALA A 92 -5.76 -11.92 5.00
N CYS A 93 -6.30 -12.85 5.77
CA CYS A 93 -7.44 -12.63 6.66
C CYS A 93 -7.06 -13.03 8.08
N GLY A 94 -7.59 -12.32 9.08
CA GLY A 94 -7.36 -12.64 10.49
C GLY A 94 -7.82 -11.52 11.41
N ASP A 95 -8.27 -11.91 12.60
CA ASP A 95 -8.60 -10.95 13.64
C ASP A 95 -7.33 -10.27 14.17
N GLY A 96 -7.39 -8.97 14.39
CA GLY A 96 -6.25 -8.16 14.81
C GLY A 96 -5.22 -7.89 13.70
N ARG A 97 -5.48 -8.24 12.44
CA ARG A 97 -4.51 -8.06 11.34
C ARG A 97 -4.52 -6.65 10.75
N GLY A 98 -5.64 -5.95 10.82
CA GLY A 98 -5.88 -4.73 10.05
C GLY A 98 -6.71 -5.01 8.80
N ALA A 99 -6.31 -4.46 7.65
CA ALA A 99 -7.02 -4.70 6.40
C ALA A 99 -7.00 -6.18 6.00
N GLN A 100 -8.14 -6.66 5.52
CA GLN A 100 -8.34 -8.04 5.09
C GLN A 100 -8.20 -8.11 3.57
N VAL A 101 -7.58 -9.17 3.05
CA VAL A 101 -7.33 -9.31 1.61
C VAL A 101 -7.86 -10.65 1.14
N VAL A 102 -8.72 -10.59 0.12
CA VAL A 102 -9.35 -11.76 -0.49
C VAL A 102 -9.26 -11.68 -2.00
N THR A 103 -9.23 -12.83 -2.67
CA THR A 103 -9.58 -12.88 -4.09
C THR A 103 -11.09 -13.00 -4.23
N CYS A 104 -11.61 -12.46 -5.32
CA CYS A 104 -13.05 -12.39 -5.56
C CYS A 104 -13.36 -12.22 -7.05
N HIS A 105 -14.61 -12.49 -7.42
CA HIS A 105 -15.13 -12.21 -8.76
C HIS A 105 -16.52 -11.60 -8.65
N PHE A 106 -16.97 -10.90 -9.69
CA PHE A 106 -18.38 -10.50 -9.76
C PHE A 106 -19.24 -11.74 -9.96
N GLU A 107 -20.45 -11.73 -9.39
CA GLU A 107 -21.43 -12.80 -9.59
C GLU A 107 -21.78 -12.92 -11.09
N GLY A 108 -21.65 -14.13 -11.65
CA GLY A 108 -21.87 -14.39 -13.08
C GLY A 108 -20.70 -14.02 -14.01
N HIS A 109 -19.58 -13.56 -13.46
CA HIS A 109 -18.34 -13.24 -14.19
C HIS A 109 -17.14 -13.93 -13.54
N GLU A 110 -17.21 -15.25 -13.37
CA GLU A 110 -16.20 -16.07 -12.68
C GLU A 110 -14.81 -16.07 -13.37
N ALA A 111 -14.74 -15.69 -14.65
CA ALA A 111 -13.48 -15.61 -15.40
C ALA A 111 -12.59 -14.44 -14.95
N ASP A 112 -13.18 -13.38 -14.40
CA ASP A 112 -12.45 -12.17 -13.99
C ASP A 112 -12.10 -12.24 -12.51
N LEU A 113 -10.82 -12.48 -12.21
CA LEU A 113 -10.32 -12.55 -10.84
C LEU A 113 -9.80 -11.19 -10.37
N PHE A 114 -10.37 -10.70 -9.27
CA PHE A 114 -9.99 -9.47 -8.59
C PHE A 114 -9.42 -9.76 -7.21
N VAL A 115 -8.80 -8.74 -6.64
CA VAL A 115 -8.43 -8.67 -5.23
C VAL A 115 -9.24 -7.57 -4.57
N ALA A 116 -9.95 -7.91 -3.50
CA ALA A 116 -10.59 -6.93 -2.64
C ALA A 116 -9.74 -6.75 -1.38
N LYS A 117 -9.33 -5.51 -1.12
CA LYS A 117 -8.72 -5.09 0.15
C LYS A 117 -9.77 -4.38 0.99
N ILE A 118 -10.14 -5.01 2.09
CA ILE A 118 -11.27 -4.68 2.96
C ILE A 118 -10.77 -4.00 4.23
N TYR A 119 -11.31 -2.82 4.53
CA TYR A 119 -10.97 -2.02 5.70
C TYR A 119 -12.12 -2.09 6.70
N ASP A 120 -12.21 -3.22 7.40
CA ASP A 120 -13.20 -3.41 8.45
C ASP A 120 -12.57 -3.19 9.83
N PRO A 121 -12.81 -2.02 10.47
CA PRO A 121 -12.21 -1.71 11.75
C PRO A 121 -12.55 -2.72 12.85
N LEU A 122 -13.65 -3.46 12.73
CA LEU A 122 -14.07 -4.44 13.74
C LEU A 122 -13.02 -5.56 13.92
N TYR A 123 -12.23 -5.85 12.89
CA TYR A 123 -11.19 -6.88 12.88
C TYR A 123 -9.77 -6.30 12.92
N TYR A 124 -9.63 -5.01 13.25
CA TYR A 124 -8.34 -4.41 13.55
C TYR A 124 -7.91 -4.75 14.98
N LYS A 125 -6.60 -4.68 15.23
CA LYS A 125 -6.06 -4.95 16.56
C LYS A 125 -6.53 -3.88 17.54
N TRP A 126 -7.34 -4.29 18.52
CA TRP A 126 -7.72 -3.45 19.65
C TRP A 126 -6.49 -3.20 20.54
N SER A 127 -5.78 -2.11 20.27
CA SER A 127 -4.48 -1.76 20.87
C SER A 127 -4.36 -0.26 21.03
N ASP A 128 -3.17 0.33 20.88
CA ASP A 128 -2.90 1.73 21.22
C ASP A 128 -3.49 2.75 20.23
N PHE A 129 -4.04 2.30 19.10
CA PHE A 129 -4.60 3.16 18.07
C PHE A 129 -6.09 2.90 17.87
N GLU A 130 -6.86 3.99 17.77
CA GLU A 130 -8.29 3.93 17.47
C GLU A 130 -8.53 3.21 16.13
N ILE A 131 -9.20 2.06 16.19
CA ILE A 131 -9.36 1.14 15.06
C ILE A 131 -10.11 1.76 13.88
N THR A 132 -11.12 2.60 14.15
CA THR A 132 -11.94 3.28 13.15
C THR A 132 -11.15 4.37 12.44
N TYR A 133 -10.36 5.17 13.18
CA TYR A 133 -9.41 6.12 12.60
C TYR A 133 -8.39 5.41 11.71
N LEU A 134 -7.79 4.31 12.19
CA LEU A 134 -6.73 3.61 11.47
C LEU A 134 -7.23 2.99 10.16
N ALA A 135 -8.39 2.33 10.18
CA ALA A 135 -9.01 1.75 8.99
C ALA A 135 -9.34 2.83 7.94
N ASP A 136 -9.97 3.93 8.34
CA ASP A 136 -10.32 5.02 7.43
C ASP A 136 -9.10 5.75 6.87
N ARG A 137 -8.04 5.90 7.69
CA ARG A 137 -6.78 6.49 7.25
C ARG A 137 -6.14 5.64 6.16
N GLN A 138 -5.96 4.35 6.43
CA GLN A 138 -5.35 3.43 5.48
C GLN A 138 -6.15 3.35 4.18
N TYR A 139 -7.48 3.24 4.30
CA TYR A 139 -8.39 3.25 3.15
C TYR A 139 -8.25 4.52 2.30
N SER A 140 -8.36 5.70 2.93
CA SER A 140 -8.32 6.98 2.20
C SER A 140 -6.96 7.25 1.56
N CYS A 141 -5.85 6.94 2.24
CA CYS A 141 -4.50 7.02 1.67
C CYS A 141 -4.35 6.13 0.43
N GLU A 142 -4.73 4.86 0.53
CA GLU A 142 -4.60 3.90 -0.57
C GLU A 142 -5.50 4.26 -1.75
N ALA A 143 -6.78 4.56 -1.50
CA ALA A 143 -7.70 5.03 -2.52
C ALA A 143 -7.16 6.28 -3.23
N GLY A 144 -6.66 7.23 -2.44
CA GLY A 144 -6.06 8.46 -2.92
C GLY A 144 -4.86 8.25 -3.85
N ALA A 145 -3.98 7.29 -3.51
CA ALA A 145 -2.85 6.93 -4.35
C ALA A 145 -3.31 6.34 -5.70
N PHE A 146 -4.28 5.42 -5.67
CA PHE A 146 -4.83 4.85 -6.89
C PHE A 146 -5.53 5.88 -7.77
N GLU A 147 -6.33 6.78 -7.20
CA GLU A 147 -6.97 7.88 -7.93
C GLU A 147 -5.92 8.78 -8.61
N ARG A 148 -4.84 9.13 -7.89
CA ARG A 148 -3.74 9.92 -8.45
C ARG A 148 -3.06 9.21 -9.63
N LEU A 149 -2.71 7.93 -9.47
CA LEU A 149 -2.04 7.15 -10.51
C LEU A 149 -2.96 6.90 -11.71
N HIS A 150 -4.26 6.70 -11.47
CA HIS A 150 -5.26 6.57 -12.52
C HIS A 150 -5.42 7.88 -13.32
N SER A 151 -5.42 9.03 -12.65
CA SER A 151 -5.40 10.35 -13.33
C SER A 151 -4.12 10.55 -14.15
N VAL A 152 -2.95 10.22 -13.60
CA VAL A 152 -1.67 10.32 -14.31
C VAL A 152 -1.67 9.46 -15.58
N LYS A 153 -2.21 8.23 -15.52
CA LYS A 153 -2.32 7.35 -16.71
C LYS A 153 -3.13 7.98 -17.84
N LYS A 154 -4.18 8.76 -17.53
CA LYS A 154 -4.99 9.47 -18.54
C LYS A 154 -4.26 10.64 -19.19
N ASP A 155 -3.35 11.27 -18.45
CA ASP A 155 -2.57 12.41 -18.93
C ASP A 155 -1.18 12.03 -19.45
N VAL A 156 -0.84 10.73 -19.46
CA VAL A 156 0.51 10.25 -19.79
C VAL A 156 0.92 10.58 -21.22
N ASP A 157 -0.03 10.64 -22.16
CA ASP A 157 0.23 11.01 -23.56
C ASP A 157 0.66 12.49 -23.70
N LYS A 158 0.37 13.32 -22.69
CA LYS A 158 0.85 14.72 -22.61
C LYS A 158 2.24 14.80 -21.98
N MET A 159 2.70 13.75 -21.31
CA MET A 159 4.02 13.70 -20.71
C MET A 159 5.05 13.40 -21.81
N ARG A 160 6.07 14.25 -21.96
CA ARG A 160 7.15 14.11 -22.95
C ARG A 160 8.17 13.02 -22.57
N GLN A 161 7.70 11.92 -22.01
CA GLN A 161 8.49 10.86 -21.38
C GLN A 161 8.06 9.50 -21.97
N PRO A 162 8.80 8.96 -22.96
CA PRO A 162 8.50 7.66 -23.55
C PRO A 162 8.52 6.53 -22.52
N GLY A 163 7.61 5.56 -22.64
CA GLY A 163 7.62 4.34 -21.82
C GLY A 163 7.00 4.45 -20.43
N VAL A 164 6.67 5.66 -19.95
CA VAL A 164 6.03 5.86 -18.63
C VAL A 164 4.73 5.09 -18.48
N ARG A 165 3.91 5.09 -19.54
CA ARG A 165 2.63 4.37 -19.56
C ARG A 165 2.81 2.89 -19.30
N GLU A 166 3.75 2.27 -20.03
CA GLU A 166 4.03 0.84 -19.91
C GLU A 166 4.57 0.51 -18.51
N VAL A 167 5.45 1.35 -17.97
CA VAL A 167 5.94 1.22 -16.59
C VAL A 167 4.75 1.22 -15.63
N LEU A 168 3.85 2.21 -15.69
CA LEU A 168 2.71 2.27 -14.76
C LEU A 168 1.65 1.17 -14.99
N GLU A 169 1.45 0.69 -16.20
CA GLU A 169 0.48 -0.38 -16.49
C GLU A 169 0.96 -1.73 -15.96
N ARG A 170 2.27 -1.99 -16.00
CA ARG A 170 2.84 -3.28 -15.58
C ARG A 170 3.35 -3.30 -14.14
N SER A 171 3.44 -2.16 -13.46
CA SER A 171 4.13 -2.04 -12.17
C SER A 171 3.22 -1.81 -10.96
N ILE A 172 1.93 -1.57 -11.18
CA ILE A 172 0.92 -1.47 -10.12
C ILE A 172 -0.36 -2.21 -10.57
N PRO A 173 -1.16 -2.75 -9.65
CA PRO A 173 -2.45 -3.33 -9.99
C PRO A 173 -3.37 -2.33 -10.68
N SER A 174 -4.17 -2.80 -11.65
CA SER A 174 -5.25 -1.98 -12.19
C SER A 174 -6.31 -1.74 -11.11
N TYR A 175 -6.71 -0.48 -10.98
CA TYR A 175 -7.67 -0.02 -9.99
C TYR A 175 -9.10 -0.08 -10.54
N HIS A 176 -9.99 -0.77 -9.83
CA HIS A 176 -11.40 -0.98 -10.19
C HIS A 176 -12.35 -0.25 -9.25
N GLY A 177 -11.84 0.77 -8.54
CA GLY A 177 -12.66 1.68 -7.77
C GLY A 177 -12.76 1.38 -6.28
N CYS A 178 -13.48 2.28 -5.62
CA CYS A 178 -13.78 2.30 -4.20
C CYS A 178 -15.22 1.88 -3.94
N TRP A 179 -15.40 0.98 -2.98
CA TRP A 179 -16.68 0.32 -2.74
C TRP A 179 -17.02 0.28 -1.26
N THR A 180 -18.32 0.27 -0.97
CA THR A 180 -18.85 0.14 0.38
C THR A 180 -19.99 -0.86 0.40
N TRP A 181 -20.19 -1.56 1.50
CA TRP A 181 -21.40 -2.33 1.76
C TRP A 181 -21.79 -2.23 3.23
N GLU A 182 -23.03 -2.59 3.50
CA GLU A 182 -23.58 -2.66 4.84
C GLU A 182 -23.50 -4.10 5.36
N THR A 183 -23.10 -4.25 6.62
CA THR A 183 -23.12 -5.52 7.35
C THR A 183 -23.64 -5.30 8.77
N THR A 184 -23.76 -6.36 9.56
CA THR A 184 -24.39 -6.32 10.88
C THR A 184 -23.51 -6.91 11.97
N LEU A 185 -23.71 -6.41 13.19
CA LEU A 185 -23.25 -7.07 14.42
C LEU A 185 -24.20 -8.23 14.79
N LEU A 186 -23.84 -9.00 15.82
CA LEU A 186 -24.66 -10.12 16.30
C LEU A 186 -26.02 -9.68 16.86
N ASP A 187 -26.16 -8.44 17.30
CA ASP A 187 -27.43 -7.84 17.74
C ASP A 187 -28.24 -7.20 16.59
N GLY A 188 -27.77 -7.29 15.35
CA GLY A 188 -28.43 -6.75 14.16
C GLY A 188 -28.16 -5.28 13.88
N GLN A 189 -27.41 -4.57 14.72
CA GLN A 189 -27.03 -3.18 14.43
C GLN A 189 -26.15 -3.11 13.18
N ARG A 190 -26.43 -2.13 12.32
CA ARG A 190 -25.81 -1.96 11.00
C ARG A 190 -24.52 -1.16 11.07
N ARG A 191 -23.58 -1.51 10.19
CA ARG A 191 -22.31 -0.82 10.01
C ARG A 191 -21.85 -0.90 8.56
N ASP A 192 -21.21 0.17 8.10
CA ASP A 192 -20.63 0.25 6.75
C ASP A 192 -19.16 -0.22 6.76
N VAL A 193 -18.76 -0.95 5.72
CA VAL A 193 -17.38 -1.40 5.52
C VAL A 193 -16.88 -0.90 4.16
N ARG A 194 -15.62 -0.44 4.11
CA ARG A 194 -14.96 0.06 2.91
C ARG A 194 -14.07 -0.99 2.29
N MET A 195 -13.95 -0.97 0.96
CA MET A 195 -12.94 -1.74 0.26
C MET A 195 -12.46 -1.06 -1.01
N ILE A 196 -11.30 -1.50 -1.46
CA ILE A 196 -10.72 -1.17 -2.76
C ILE A 196 -10.68 -2.46 -3.59
N LEU A 197 -11.15 -2.37 -4.82
CA LEU A 197 -11.08 -3.46 -5.78
C LEU A 197 -9.93 -3.21 -6.77
N MET A 198 -9.09 -4.20 -6.97
CA MET A 198 -7.96 -4.13 -7.90
C MET A 198 -7.77 -5.46 -8.66
N SER A 199 -7.05 -5.43 -9.78
CA SER A 199 -6.72 -6.65 -10.52
C SER A 199 -5.86 -7.59 -9.69
N HIS A 200 -6.12 -8.89 -9.81
CA HIS A 200 -5.28 -9.91 -9.20
C HIS A 200 -3.89 -9.94 -9.87
N VAL A 201 -2.84 -9.94 -9.04
CA VAL A 201 -1.44 -10.08 -9.50
C VAL A 201 -1.02 -11.53 -9.26
N PRO A 202 -0.83 -12.35 -10.31
CA PRO A 202 -0.64 -13.79 -10.18
C PRO A 202 0.81 -14.18 -9.85
N TYR A 203 1.51 -13.37 -9.07
CA TYR A 203 2.92 -13.55 -8.73
C TYR A 203 3.07 -13.72 -7.22
N PRO A 204 4.05 -14.51 -6.73
CA PRO A 204 4.39 -14.49 -5.31
C PRO A 204 5.02 -13.16 -4.91
N SER A 205 4.85 -12.76 -3.64
CA SER A 205 5.64 -11.68 -3.05
C SER A 205 7.09 -12.13 -2.83
N MET A 206 8.03 -11.19 -2.84
CA MET A 206 9.43 -11.46 -2.48
C MET A 206 9.50 -12.10 -1.08
N SER A 207 8.70 -11.61 -0.11
CA SER A 207 8.64 -12.20 1.24
C SER A 207 8.24 -13.68 1.22
N SER A 208 7.21 -14.04 0.44
CA SER A 208 6.76 -15.44 0.32
C SER A 208 7.85 -16.34 -0.28
N ILE A 209 8.62 -15.85 -1.25
CA ILE A 209 9.76 -16.59 -1.82
C ILE A 209 10.87 -16.79 -0.78
N ILE A 210 11.19 -15.75 0.00
CA ILE A 210 12.19 -15.78 1.07
C ILE A 210 11.76 -16.77 2.15
N GLU A 211 10.54 -16.65 2.67
CA GLU A 211 9.98 -17.50 3.73
C GLU A 211 9.93 -18.99 3.33
N ARG A 212 9.69 -19.28 2.05
CA ARG A 212 9.74 -20.65 1.51
C ARG A 212 11.16 -21.19 1.34
N GLY A 213 12.19 -20.38 1.56
CA GLY A 213 13.60 -20.76 1.40
C GLY A 213 14.00 -21.03 -0.06
N VAL A 214 13.28 -20.47 -1.04
CA VAL A 214 13.54 -20.71 -2.47
C VAL A 214 14.16 -19.52 -3.19
N ALA A 215 14.42 -18.40 -2.50
CA ALA A 215 15.13 -17.25 -3.07
C ALA A 215 16.50 -17.64 -3.65
N GLY A 216 17.26 -18.50 -2.98
CA GLY A 216 18.57 -18.97 -3.46
C GLY A 216 18.51 -19.83 -4.74
N LYS A 217 17.34 -20.32 -5.14
CA LYS A 217 17.13 -21.03 -6.40
C LYS A 217 17.00 -20.07 -7.59
N ILE A 218 16.74 -18.79 -7.32
CA ILE A 218 16.68 -17.74 -8.34
C ILE A 218 18.11 -17.16 -8.50
N PRO A 219 18.66 -17.08 -9.72
CA PRO A 219 19.97 -16.50 -9.96
C PRO A 219 20.12 -15.13 -9.29
N ALA A 220 21.27 -14.88 -8.69
CA ALA A 220 21.55 -13.63 -7.96
C ALA A 220 21.32 -12.40 -8.84
N GLU A 221 21.76 -12.44 -10.10
CA GLU A 221 21.55 -11.35 -11.06
C GLU A 221 20.06 -11.08 -11.30
N SER A 222 19.25 -12.12 -11.54
CA SER A 222 17.80 -11.98 -11.73
C SER A 222 17.11 -11.40 -10.49
N ARG A 223 17.50 -11.83 -9.28
CA ARG A 223 16.97 -11.25 -8.03
C ARG A 223 17.29 -9.75 -7.92
N MET A 224 18.52 -9.38 -8.23
CA MET A 224 18.95 -7.98 -8.17
C MET A 224 18.32 -7.13 -9.26
N GLN A 225 18.08 -7.69 -10.46
CA GLN A 225 17.35 -7.03 -11.54
C GLN A 225 15.89 -6.76 -11.16
N LEU A 226 15.19 -7.75 -10.57
CA LEU A 226 13.82 -7.56 -10.06
C LEU A 226 13.75 -6.49 -8.97
N LEU A 227 14.74 -6.45 -8.07
CA LEU A 227 14.83 -5.40 -7.05
C LEU A 227 15.14 -4.03 -7.66
N ALA A 228 16.02 -3.97 -8.65
CA ALA A 228 16.28 -2.75 -9.42
C ALA A 228 14.98 -2.21 -10.04
N ARG A 229 14.18 -3.07 -10.66
CA ARG A 229 12.85 -2.68 -11.17
C ARG A 229 11.95 -2.13 -10.07
N ALA A 230 11.89 -2.77 -8.91
CA ALA A 230 11.10 -2.26 -7.78
C ALA A 230 11.54 -0.84 -7.34
N PHE A 231 12.84 -0.56 -7.32
CA PHE A 231 13.36 0.79 -7.05
C PHE A 231 12.94 1.80 -8.11
N GLU A 232 13.06 1.46 -9.38
CA GLU A 232 12.66 2.31 -10.50
C GLU A 232 11.17 2.65 -10.42
N ILE A 233 10.32 1.65 -10.14
CA ILE A 233 8.87 1.84 -9.94
C ILE A 233 8.62 2.83 -8.80
N TYR A 234 9.31 2.68 -7.67
CA TYR A 234 9.16 3.60 -6.53
C TYR A 234 9.55 5.04 -6.90
N CYS A 235 10.65 5.22 -7.64
CA CYS A 235 11.08 6.53 -8.13
C CYS A 235 10.01 7.18 -9.01
N TRP A 236 9.38 6.40 -9.89
CA TRP A 236 8.28 6.88 -10.74
C TRP A 236 7.03 7.23 -9.93
N LEU A 237 6.65 6.42 -8.95
CA LEU A 237 5.54 6.74 -8.05
C LEU A 237 5.77 8.08 -7.35
N GLU A 238 6.96 8.27 -6.77
CA GLU A 238 7.35 9.51 -6.08
C GLU A 238 7.31 10.72 -7.03
N PHE A 239 7.76 10.53 -8.28
CA PHE A 239 7.70 11.54 -9.34
C PHE A 239 6.26 11.95 -9.67
N PHE A 240 5.33 10.98 -9.71
CA PHE A 240 3.90 11.25 -9.87
C PHE A 240 3.21 11.77 -8.61
N GLY A 241 3.98 12.01 -7.55
CA GLY A 241 3.51 12.56 -6.29
C GLY A 241 2.93 11.51 -5.35
N VAL A 242 3.18 10.22 -5.56
CA VAL A 242 2.76 9.14 -4.66
C VAL A 242 3.99 8.55 -3.96
N ARG A 243 4.11 8.82 -2.66
CA ARG A 243 5.14 8.20 -1.83
C ARG A 243 4.54 7.03 -1.08
N GLN A 244 4.96 5.79 -1.37
CA GLN A 244 4.30 4.60 -0.81
C GLN A 244 4.62 4.36 0.69
N ASN A 245 5.81 4.75 1.17
CA ASN A 245 6.26 4.70 2.59
C ASN A 245 6.31 3.30 3.27
N ASP A 246 6.15 2.22 2.54
CA ASP A 246 6.27 0.84 3.04
C ASP A 246 6.92 -0.08 2.00
N PHE A 247 8.12 0.33 1.54
CA PHE A 247 8.91 -0.42 0.56
C PHE A 247 9.55 -1.63 1.25
N ALA A 248 8.87 -2.78 1.19
CA ALA A 248 9.27 -4.00 1.87
C ALA A 248 8.96 -5.24 1.00
N PRO A 249 9.68 -6.37 1.17
CA PRO A 249 9.48 -7.58 0.34
C PRO A 249 8.05 -8.10 0.26
N ARG A 250 7.24 -7.89 1.30
CA ARG A 250 5.84 -8.32 1.32
C ARG A 250 4.95 -7.56 0.35
N ASN A 251 5.36 -6.35 -0.04
CA ASN A 251 4.64 -5.45 -0.94
C ASN A 251 5.23 -5.45 -2.36
N ILE A 252 6.21 -6.32 -2.64
CA ILE A 252 6.85 -6.43 -3.95
C ILE A 252 6.53 -7.82 -4.51
N MET A 253 5.66 -7.88 -5.51
CA MET A 253 5.33 -9.11 -6.22
C MET A 253 6.30 -9.28 -7.38
N VAL A 254 6.79 -10.50 -7.60
CA VAL A 254 7.83 -10.74 -8.61
C VAL A 254 7.55 -11.97 -9.45
N SER A 255 7.83 -11.84 -10.74
CA SER A 255 7.85 -12.93 -11.71
C SER A 255 9.23 -13.02 -12.32
N PRO A 256 10.10 -13.93 -11.83
CA PRO A 256 11.43 -14.12 -12.41
C PRO A 256 11.38 -14.45 -13.90
N ASP A 257 10.43 -15.29 -14.32
CA ASP A 257 10.28 -15.73 -15.71
C ASP A 257 9.88 -14.60 -16.66
N GLN A 258 9.17 -13.59 -16.16
CA GLN A 258 8.72 -12.42 -16.93
C GLN A 258 9.55 -11.16 -16.63
N GLU A 259 10.58 -11.28 -15.78
CA GLU A 259 11.38 -10.17 -15.25
C GLU A 259 10.53 -9.00 -14.73
N GLN A 260 9.38 -9.30 -14.14
CA GLN A 260 8.38 -8.30 -13.74
C GLN A 260 8.37 -8.11 -12.23
N ALA A 261 8.28 -6.84 -11.82
CA ALA A 261 8.02 -6.43 -10.45
C ALA A 261 6.74 -5.59 -10.39
N VAL A 262 5.93 -5.80 -9.35
CA VAL A 262 4.72 -5.03 -9.09
C VAL A 262 4.75 -4.56 -7.65
N LEU A 263 4.56 -3.24 -7.43
CA LEU A 263 4.42 -2.68 -6.09
C LEU A 263 2.95 -2.67 -5.66
N LEU A 264 2.72 -3.16 -4.45
CA LEU A 264 1.42 -3.24 -3.80
C LEU A 264 1.37 -2.35 -2.56
N ASP A 265 0.17 -2.29 -1.98
CA ASP A 265 -0.13 -1.70 -0.68
C ASP A 265 0.24 -0.23 -0.55
N PHE A 266 -0.74 0.64 -0.76
CA PHE A 266 -0.59 2.08 -0.60
C PHE A 266 -1.27 2.59 0.68
N SER A 267 -1.54 1.73 1.66
CA SER A 267 -2.22 2.09 2.92
C SER A 267 -1.43 3.09 3.77
N HIS A 268 -0.10 3.12 3.60
CA HIS A 268 0.80 4.07 4.26
C HIS A 268 1.24 5.22 3.35
N SER A 269 0.69 5.29 2.15
CA SER A 269 1.13 6.24 1.15
C SER A 269 0.75 7.68 1.49
N ILE A 270 1.50 8.59 0.88
CA ILE A 270 1.24 10.02 0.87
C ILE A 270 1.12 10.47 -0.57
N VAL A 271 0.06 11.20 -0.85
CA VAL A 271 -0.15 11.90 -2.12
C VAL A 271 0.22 13.37 -1.95
N LYS A 272 1.20 13.81 -2.72
CA LYS A 272 1.72 15.18 -2.77
C LYS A 272 0.90 16.04 -3.73
N GLY A 273 1.00 17.36 -3.57
CA GLY A 273 0.36 18.30 -4.48
C GLY A 273 -1.15 18.42 -4.36
N LEU A 274 -1.76 17.71 -3.43
CA LEU A 274 -3.17 17.92 -3.09
C LEU A 274 -3.32 19.19 -2.24
N PRO A 275 -4.48 19.88 -2.31
CA PRO A 275 -4.73 21.08 -1.50
C PRO A 275 -4.59 20.86 0.01
N ASN A 276 -4.84 19.63 0.48
CA ASN A 276 -4.67 19.24 1.88
C ASN A 276 -3.32 18.57 2.18
N SER A 277 -2.38 18.50 1.22
CA SER A 277 -1.06 17.89 1.44
C SER A 277 -0.10 18.89 2.08
N ARG A 278 0.72 18.46 3.05
CA ARG A 278 1.82 19.30 3.60
C ARG A 278 2.87 19.65 2.54
N TRP A 279 2.84 18.95 1.41
CA TRP A 279 3.71 19.14 0.27
C TRP A 279 2.94 19.70 -0.93
N MET A 280 2.09 20.71 -0.71
CA MET A 280 1.31 21.36 -1.77
C MET A 280 2.22 21.95 -2.87
N ALA A 281 3.33 22.58 -2.49
CA ALA A 281 4.28 23.23 -3.41
C ALA A 281 5.08 22.25 -4.31
N HIS A 282 4.93 20.94 -4.14
CA HIS A 282 5.73 19.96 -4.87
C HIS A 282 5.34 19.83 -6.36
N VAL A 283 4.20 20.39 -6.79
CA VAL A 283 3.72 20.28 -8.19
C VAL A 283 4.35 21.34 -9.10
N GLU A 284 4.60 22.55 -8.59
CA GLU A 284 5.01 23.71 -9.39
C GLU A 284 6.48 23.65 -9.85
N SER A 285 7.28 22.70 -9.34
CA SER A 285 8.69 22.53 -9.68
C SER A 285 9.06 21.06 -9.91
N THR A 286 8.13 20.26 -10.45
CA THR A 286 8.46 18.87 -10.76
C THR A 286 9.60 18.84 -11.78
N PRO A 287 10.76 18.25 -11.42
CA PRO A 287 11.89 18.17 -12.34
C PRO A 287 11.47 17.44 -13.61
N ASN A 288 12.21 17.60 -14.72
CA ASN A 288 11.86 16.90 -15.95
C ASN A 288 11.98 15.37 -15.83
N LEU A 289 12.75 14.85 -14.86
CA LEU A 289 13.03 13.43 -14.66
C LEU A 289 12.77 12.99 -13.20
N PRO A 290 12.41 11.72 -12.95
CA PRO A 290 12.31 11.16 -11.60
C PRO A 290 13.66 11.22 -10.88
N ARG A 291 13.64 11.38 -9.54
CA ARG A 291 14.86 11.25 -8.72
C ARG A 291 15.42 9.83 -8.88
N SER A 292 16.74 9.70 -8.97
CA SER A 292 17.37 8.39 -9.12
C SER A 292 17.20 7.51 -7.88
N PRO A 293 17.26 6.17 -8.03
CA PRO A 293 17.29 5.25 -6.89
C PRO A 293 18.42 5.55 -5.90
N ILE A 294 19.59 5.97 -6.38
CA ILE A 294 20.73 6.40 -5.54
C ILE A 294 20.28 7.53 -4.59
N GLU A 295 19.56 8.51 -5.12
CA GLU A 295 19.12 9.68 -4.39
C GLU A 295 17.99 9.34 -3.40
N LEU A 296 16.98 8.54 -3.78
CA LEU A 296 15.85 8.19 -2.91
C LEU A 296 16.20 7.17 -1.82
N PHE A 297 16.99 6.15 -2.15
CA PHE A 297 17.31 5.04 -1.25
C PHE A 297 18.69 5.19 -0.59
N ARG A 298 19.40 6.30 -0.86
CA ARG A 298 20.75 6.56 -0.34
C ARG A 298 21.70 5.39 -0.61
N ALA A 299 21.57 4.80 -1.81
CA ALA A 299 22.30 3.62 -2.26
C ALA A 299 22.24 2.41 -1.30
N SER A 300 21.14 2.26 -0.58
CA SER A 300 20.85 1.12 0.29
C SER A 300 19.81 0.21 -0.35
N CYS A 301 20.00 -1.10 -0.25
CA CYS A 301 19.01 -2.09 -0.68
C CYS A 301 17.74 -2.09 0.19
N GLY A 302 17.67 -1.26 1.24
CA GLY A 302 16.54 -1.19 2.17
C GLY A 302 16.70 -2.16 3.33
N ASN A 303 16.04 -1.83 4.45
CA ASN A 303 16.02 -2.70 5.62
C ASN A 303 15.10 -3.89 5.35
N ASN A 304 15.50 -5.08 5.78
CA ASN A 304 14.70 -6.31 5.73
C ASN A 304 14.49 -6.94 4.34
N MET A 305 15.34 -6.69 3.35
CA MET A 305 15.34 -7.49 2.11
C MET A 305 15.85 -8.93 2.32
N GLY A 306 16.45 -9.22 3.49
CA GLY A 306 16.82 -10.57 3.93
C GLY A 306 17.66 -11.32 2.90
N ASP A 307 17.30 -12.60 2.70
CA ASP A 307 17.98 -13.50 1.77
C ASP A 307 17.76 -13.14 0.29
N TRP A 308 16.95 -12.12 0.00
CA TRP A 308 16.83 -11.61 -1.36
C TRP A 308 18.10 -10.93 -1.86
N ILE A 309 18.91 -10.35 -0.96
CA ILE A 309 20.18 -9.72 -1.31
C ILE A 309 21.29 -10.77 -1.23
N PRO A 310 22.07 -11.01 -2.31
CA PRO A 310 23.24 -11.88 -2.27
C PRO A 310 24.22 -11.47 -1.17
N ASN A 311 24.89 -12.44 -0.56
CA ASN A 311 25.81 -12.22 0.57
C ASN A 311 26.92 -11.21 0.22
N GLU A 312 27.38 -11.22 -1.03
CA GLU A 312 28.43 -10.32 -1.53
C GLU A 312 27.97 -8.85 -1.57
N LEU A 313 26.66 -8.61 -1.59
CA LEU A 313 26.03 -7.29 -1.61
C LEU A 313 25.45 -6.90 -0.24
N GLN A 314 25.71 -7.63 0.83
CA GLN A 314 25.26 -7.25 2.18
C GLN A 314 26.08 -6.06 2.74
N ALA A 315 27.34 -5.91 2.33
CA ALA A 315 28.19 -4.80 2.73
C ALA A 315 27.76 -3.48 2.05
N LYS A 316 27.73 -2.37 2.82
CA LYS A 316 27.33 -1.05 2.33
C LYS A 316 28.10 -0.60 1.09
N ASP A 317 29.42 -0.77 1.06
CA ASP A 317 30.26 -0.38 -0.08
C ASP A 317 29.97 -1.21 -1.33
N ALA A 318 29.56 -2.48 -1.16
CA ALA A 318 29.14 -3.34 -2.25
C ALA A 318 27.78 -2.88 -2.82
N GLN A 319 26.83 -2.52 -1.95
CA GLN A 319 25.55 -1.93 -2.37
C GLN A 319 25.76 -0.62 -3.11
N TYR A 320 26.59 0.28 -2.56
CA TYR A 320 26.89 1.56 -3.21
C TYR A 320 27.47 1.36 -4.61
N ARG A 321 28.48 0.49 -4.76
CA ARG A 321 29.05 0.18 -6.08
C ARG A 321 28.04 -0.43 -7.03
N TRP A 322 27.16 -1.29 -6.54
CA TRP A 322 26.07 -1.85 -7.34
C TRP A 322 25.10 -0.76 -7.81
N PHE A 323 24.63 0.12 -6.91
CA PHE A 323 23.77 1.26 -7.24
C PHE A 323 24.41 2.20 -8.27
N MET A 324 25.70 2.53 -8.09
CA MET A 324 26.45 3.37 -9.04
C MET A 324 26.59 2.70 -10.41
N LYS A 325 26.82 1.38 -10.45
CA LYS A 325 26.85 0.61 -11.69
C LYS A 325 25.51 0.66 -12.42
N GLN A 326 24.39 0.56 -11.69
CA GLN A 326 23.05 0.55 -12.29
C GLN A 326 22.58 1.94 -12.74
N TRP A 327 22.74 2.97 -11.91
CA TRP A 327 22.11 4.28 -12.14
C TRP A 327 23.05 5.48 -12.12
N GLY A 328 24.36 5.29 -11.89
CA GLY A 328 25.30 6.41 -11.76
C GLY A 328 25.39 7.31 -12.99
N ASN A 329 25.20 6.72 -14.18
CA ASN A 329 25.20 7.43 -15.47
C ASN A 329 23.87 7.27 -16.22
N SER A 330 22.78 6.93 -15.52
CA SER A 330 21.48 6.70 -16.18
C SER A 330 20.84 8.02 -16.59
N GLU A 331 20.50 8.15 -17.87
CA GLU A 331 19.80 9.32 -18.41
C GLU A 331 18.29 9.33 -18.08
N GLY A 332 17.73 8.19 -17.66
CA GLY A 332 16.32 8.06 -17.27
C GLY A 332 15.97 8.70 -15.92
N PHE A 333 16.94 9.20 -15.17
CA PHE A 333 16.75 9.79 -13.84
C PHE A 333 17.47 11.14 -13.72
N ALA A 334 16.98 11.99 -12.83
CA ALA A 334 17.65 13.23 -12.48
C ALA A 334 19.05 12.93 -11.89
N PRO A 335 20.06 13.78 -12.19
CA PRO A 335 21.41 13.62 -11.64
C PRO A 335 21.41 13.53 -10.11
N VAL A 336 22.29 12.68 -9.57
CA VAL A 336 22.49 12.56 -8.12
C VAL A 336 23.03 13.88 -7.57
N SER A 337 22.46 14.37 -6.47
CA SER A 337 22.91 15.63 -5.90
C SER A 337 24.34 15.54 -5.34
N PRO A 338 25.17 16.61 -5.46
CA PRO A 338 26.52 16.62 -4.88
C PRO A 338 26.56 16.42 -3.37
N GLU A 339 25.48 16.74 -2.66
CA GLU A 339 25.35 16.47 -1.22
C GLU A 339 25.27 14.97 -0.94
N VAL A 340 24.48 14.24 -1.73
CA VAL A 340 24.34 12.79 -1.59
C VAL A 340 25.65 12.10 -1.94
N MET A 341 26.29 12.47 -3.05
CA MET A 341 27.60 11.93 -3.42
C MET A 341 28.62 12.13 -2.28
N ARG A 342 28.72 13.34 -1.72
CA ARG A 342 29.63 13.62 -0.60
C ARG A 342 29.32 12.83 0.67
N ARG A 343 28.05 12.53 0.97
CA ARG A 343 27.68 11.69 2.11
C ARG A 343 28.04 10.23 1.90
N LEU A 344 27.82 9.73 0.68
CA LEU A 344 28.17 8.36 0.30
C LEU A 344 29.69 8.16 0.33
N ASP A 345 30.46 9.12 -0.19
CA ASP A 345 31.93 9.08 -0.20
C ASP A 345 32.55 9.14 1.21
N LYS A 346 31.84 9.76 2.18
CA LYS A 346 32.28 9.83 3.58
C LYS A 346 31.89 8.60 4.42
N GLY A 347 31.15 7.65 3.85
CA GLY A 347 30.59 6.52 4.61
C GLY A 347 29.48 6.91 5.60
N ASP A 348 29.06 8.18 5.61
CA ASP A 348 28.05 8.75 6.52
C ASP A 348 26.62 8.43 6.02
N SER A 349 26.30 7.15 6.00
CA SER A 349 24.95 6.64 5.75
C SER A 349 24.29 6.28 7.08
N LYS A 350 23.85 7.29 7.83
CA LYS A 350 22.80 7.06 8.84
C LYS A 350 21.49 6.84 8.07
N ALA A 351 21.06 5.57 8.04
CA ALA A 351 19.79 5.12 7.47
C ALA A 351 18.61 5.48 8.39
#